data_AF-A0AAW0IS29-F1
#
_entry.id   AF-A0AAW0IS29-F1
#
_cell.length_a   1.000
_cell.length_b   1.000
_cell.length_c   1.000
_cell.angle_alpha   90.00
_cell.angle_beta   90.00
_cell.angle_gamma   90.00
#
_symmetry.space_group_name_H-M   'P 1'
#
loop_
_entity.id
_entity.type
_entity.pdbx_description
1 polymer ?
#
loop_
_entity_poly.entity_id
_entity_poly.type
_entity_poly.pdbx_seq_one_letter_code
_entity_poly.pdbx_strand_id
1 'polypeptide(L)'
;MAYNWSVLLLTTALITLVFVNCEESSVKPSYETDACPGCSTLKRRCCGGAISNYFRGSQFENIFSNRNSLEVDAHEVGFWDYQSFITASADYQPYGFGTTYRKLLGMKELAAFLAHVATKTSCGSKVATKEPLACGLCYNKEMNSSSYYCDEQYKSTYPCTPGVAYYGRGALPIYWNYNYGEAGRALKVDLLNHPENILNKNATLAFQSCNLEVDDSSEEASTFST
;
A
#
# COMPACT_ATOMS: atom_id res chain seq x y z
N MET A 1 -29.27 60.32 -4.25
CA MET A 1 -29.78 58.93 -4.25
C MET A 1 -28.82 58.11 -3.40
N ALA A 2 -29.18 57.86 -2.13
CA ALA A 2 -28.32 57.17 -1.18
C ALA A 2 -28.60 55.66 -1.25
N TYR A 3 -27.56 54.88 -1.57
CA TYR A 3 -27.60 53.42 -1.58
C TYR A 3 -27.67 52.92 -0.14
N ASN A 4 -28.64 52.06 0.18
CA ASN A 4 -28.87 51.58 1.55
C ASN A 4 -28.09 50.28 1.78
N TRP A 5 -27.01 50.35 2.56
CA TRP A 5 -26.06 49.26 2.82
C TRP A 5 -26.63 48.11 3.67
N SER A 6 -27.89 48.22 4.10
CA SER A 6 -28.54 47.27 5.00
C SER A 6 -28.89 45.91 4.37
N VAL A 7 -28.87 45.80 3.03
CA VAL A 7 -29.32 44.58 2.31
C VAL A 7 -28.16 43.61 2.04
N LEU A 8 -26.91 44.06 2.07
CA LEU A 8 -25.74 43.21 1.78
C LEU A 8 -25.29 42.35 2.97
N LEU A 9 -25.74 42.65 4.18
CA LEU A 9 -25.37 41.92 5.40
C LEU A 9 -26.31 40.76 5.76
N LEU A 10 -27.41 40.59 5.02
CA LEU A 10 -28.42 39.56 5.32
C LEU A 10 -28.34 38.31 4.43
N THR A 11 -27.44 38.26 3.44
CA THR A 11 -27.31 37.09 2.53
C THR A 11 -26.05 36.24 2.76
N THR A 12 -25.19 36.59 3.72
CA THR A 12 -23.99 35.79 4.07
C THR A 12 -24.17 34.92 5.31
N ALA A 13 -25.41 34.65 5.71
CA ALA A 13 -25.73 33.80 6.86
C ALA A 13 -26.35 32.46 6.43
N LEU A 14 -25.68 31.69 5.57
CA LEU A 14 -26.02 30.28 5.35
C LEU A 14 -24.83 29.45 4.87
N ILE A 15 -23.71 29.53 5.60
CA ILE A 15 -22.72 28.45 5.62
C ILE A 15 -22.98 27.72 6.94
N THR A 16 -23.85 26.72 6.90
CA THR A 16 -23.91 25.73 7.97
C THR A 16 -22.60 24.99 7.96
N LEU A 17 -21.67 25.45 8.79
CA LEU A 17 -20.61 24.63 9.36
C LEU A 17 -21.31 23.39 9.94
N VAL A 18 -21.26 22.28 9.20
CA VAL A 18 -21.47 20.97 9.78
C VAL A 18 -20.29 20.79 10.71
N PHE A 19 -20.47 21.18 11.97
CA PHE A 19 -19.62 20.72 13.04
C PHE A 19 -19.80 19.21 13.08
N VAL A 20 -18.86 18.51 12.44
CA VAL A 20 -18.59 17.11 12.78
C VAL A 20 -18.14 17.17 14.23
N ASN A 21 -19.09 17.00 15.16
CA ASN A 21 -18.79 16.63 16.51
C ASN A 21 -18.18 15.22 16.45
N CYS A 22 -16.90 15.15 16.10
CA CYS A 22 -16.04 14.18 16.73
C CYS A 22 -16.06 14.58 18.20
N GLU A 23 -16.97 13.99 18.96
CA GLU A 23 -16.80 13.94 20.40
C GLU A 23 -15.46 13.23 20.60
N GLU A 24 -14.43 14.05 20.83
CA GLU A 24 -13.12 13.60 21.23
C GLU A 24 -13.36 12.93 22.57
N SER A 25 -13.62 11.61 22.51
CA SER A 25 -13.65 10.77 23.69
C SER A 25 -12.29 10.98 24.32
N SER A 26 -12.29 11.78 25.38
CA SER A 26 -11.14 12.13 26.19
C SER A 26 -10.76 10.92 27.04
N VAL A 27 -10.55 9.78 26.37
CA VAL A 27 -9.70 8.72 26.88
C VAL A 27 -8.30 9.29 26.79
N LYS A 28 -7.88 9.95 27.88
CA LYS A 28 -6.45 10.19 28.14
C LYS A 28 -5.74 8.88 27.81
N PRO A 29 -4.78 8.85 26.86
CA PRO A 29 -3.93 7.69 26.75
C PRO A 29 -3.12 7.70 28.05
N SER A 30 -3.53 6.90 29.04
CA SER A 30 -2.55 6.44 30.00
C SER A 30 -1.54 5.69 29.15
N TYR A 31 -0.37 6.28 28.98
CA TYR A 31 0.84 5.53 28.69
C TYR A 31 1.15 4.70 29.95
N GLU A 32 0.23 3.81 30.30
CA GLU A 32 0.56 2.74 31.21
C GLU A 32 1.54 1.90 30.41
N THR A 33 2.79 1.93 30.88
CA THR A 33 3.88 1.08 30.41
C THR A 33 3.51 -0.37 30.73
N ASP A 34 2.53 -0.90 30.00
CA ASP A 34 2.16 -2.30 30.04
C ASP A 34 3.24 -3.06 29.28
N ALA A 35 4.28 -3.43 30.02
CA ALA A 35 5.23 -4.43 29.59
C ALA A 35 4.46 -5.66 29.08
N CYS A 36 4.66 -6.05 27.82
CA CYS A 36 4.01 -7.19 27.18
C CYS A 36 4.22 -8.47 28.02
N PRO A 37 3.20 -8.97 28.75
CA PRO A 37 3.39 -10.09 29.68
C PRO A 37 3.71 -11.35 28.89
N GLY A 38 4.86 -11.99 29.18
CA GLY A 38 5.35 -13.19 28.47
C GLY A 38 6.59 -12.96 27.59
N CYS A 39 7.12 -11.73 27.54
CA CYS A 39 8.29 -11.39 26.74
C CYS A 39 9.64 -11.43 27.50
N SER A 40 10.29 -12.60 27.57
CA SER A 40 11.63 -12.80 28.16
C SER A 40 12.77 -12.86 27.12
N THR A 41 12.92 -11.87 26.23
CA THR A 41 14.21 -11.61 25.55
C THR A 41 14.45 -10.10 25.40
N LEU A 42 15.72 -9.72 25.39
CA LEU A 42 16.23 -8.33 25.44
C LEU A 42 15.91 -7.45 24.20
N LYS A 43 15.14 -7.93 23.23
CA LYS A 43 14.53 -7.13 22.14
C LYS A 43 13.28 -7.86 21.63
N ARG A 44 12.12 -7.70 22.28
CA ARG A 44 10.83 -8.23 21.76
C ARG A 44 9.93 -7.06 21.37
N ARG A 45 9.77 -6.82 20.06
CA ARG A 45 8.63 -6.04 19.53
C ARG A 45 7.36 -6.75 19.99
N CYS A 46 6.38 -6.01 20.49
CA CYS A 46 5.08 -6.56 20.86
C CYS A 46 4.30 -6.91 19.58
N CYS A 47 4.65 -8.02 18.96
CA CYS A 47 3.97 -8.61 17.82
C CYS A 47 3.09 -9.76 18.33
N GLY A 48 1.77 -9.60 18.27
CA GLY A 48 0.83 -10.62 18.74
C GLY A 48 -0.33 -10.80 17.78
N GLY A 49 -0.60 -12.05 17.40
CA GLY A 49 -1.69 -12.41 16.47
C GLY A 49 -1.29 -12.33 14.99
N ALA A 50 -2.29 -12.51 14.13
CA ALA A 50 -2.14 -12.43 12.68
C ALA A 50 -3.16 -11.46 12.09
N ILE A 51 -2.85 -10.84 10.95
CA ILE A 51 -3.74 -9.99 10.16
C ILE A 51 -5.07 -10.73 9.89
N SER A 52 -4.99 -12.03 9.60
CA SER A 52 -6.16 -12.88 9.36
C SER A 52 -7.14 -12.96 10.54
N ASN A 53 -6.73 -12.59 11.77
CA ASN A 53 -7.62 -12.55 12.92
C ASN A 53 -8.69 -11.44 12.80
N TYR A 54 -8.39 -10.35 12.10
CA TYR A 54 -9.26 -9.17 12.03
C TYR A 54 -9.53 -8.64 10.62
N PHE A 55 -8.77 -9.10 9.62
CA PHE A 55 -8.97 -8.79 8.22
C PHE A 55 -9.28 -10.08 7.46
N ARG A 56 -10.53 -10.23 7.01
CA ARG A 56 -11.08 -11.43 6.36
C ARG A 56 -11.17 -11.24 4.85
N GLY A 57 -11.20 -12.36 4.12
CA GLY A 57 -11.37 -12.36 2.66
C GLY A 57 -12.56 -11.53 2.21
N SER A 58 -13.70 -11.60 2.90
CA SER A 58 -14.87 -10.76 2.56
C SER A 58 -14.61 -9.25 2.63
N GLN A 59 -13.74 -8.79 3.55
CA GLN A 59 -13.36 -7.39 3.63
C GLN A 59 -12.42 -7.01 2.48
N PHE A 60 -11.47 -7.90 2.12
CA PHE A 60 -10.62 -7.72 0.95
C PHE A 60 -11.45 -7.62 -0.33
N GLU A 61 -12.39 -8.54 -0.53
CA GLU A 61 -13.29 -8.52 -1.70
C GLU A 61 -14.16 -7.27 -1.74
N ASN A 62 -14.60 -6.76 -0.59
CA ASN A 62 -15.38 -5.53 -0.53
C ASN A 62 -14.55 -4.28 -0.90
N ILE A 63 -13.34 -4.17 -0.36
CA ILE A 63 -12.43 -3.04 -0.62
C ILE A 63 -12.00 -3.00 -2.09
N PHE A 64 -11.72 -4.17 -2.69
CA PHE A 64 -11.26 -4.28 -4.08
C PHE A 64 -12.32 -4.92 -4.99
N SER A 65 -13.58 -4.51 -4.83
CA SER A 65 -14.73 -5.13 -5.50
C SER A 65 -14.74 -4.92 -7.02
N ASN A 66 -14.12 -3.85 -7.53
CA ASN A 66 -14.07 -3.56 -8.97
C ASN A 66 -12.78 -4.04 -9.66
N ARG A 67 -11.84 -4.67 -8.94
CA ARG A 67 -10.53 -5.08 -9.51
C ARG A 67 -10.62 -6.08 -10.67
N ASN A 68 -11.73 -6.82 -10.73
CA ASN A 68 -12.04 -7.84 -11.73
C ASN A 68 -13.16 -7.38 -12.69
N SER A 69 -13.42 -6.08 -12.81
CA SER A 69 -14.45 -5.59 -13.73
C SER A 69 -14.07 -5.88 -15.19
N LEU A 70 -15.07 -5.94 -16.07
CA LEU A 70 -14.87 -6.15 -17.51
C LEU A 70 -14.13 -5.00 -18.21
N GLU A 71 -13.88 -3.90 -17.49
CA GLU A 71 -13.17 -2.70 -17.97
C GLU A 71 -11.66 -2.78 -17.70
N VAL A 72 -11.22 -3.78 -16.91
CA VAL A 72 -9.82 -4.14 -16.69
C VAL A 72 -9.38 -5.11 -17.79
N ASP A 73 -8.13 -5.05 -18.21
CA ASP A 73 -7.60 -5.95 -19.23
C ASP A 73 -7.73 -7.41 -18.76
N ALA A 74 -8.22 -8.28 -19.65
CA ALA A 74 -8.54 -9.67 -19.32
C ALA A 74 -7.36 -10.48 -18.75
N HIS A 75 -6.11 -10.02 -18.97
CA HIS A 75 -4.90 -10.64 -18.45
C HIS A 75 -4.68 -10.40 -16.95
N GLU A 76 -5.37 -9.44 -16.34
CA GLU A 76 -5.17 -9.04 -14.94
C GLU A 76 -6.36 -9.46 -14.05
N VAL A 77 -7.48 -9.84 -14.66
CA VAL A 77 -8.66 -10.38 -13.97
C VAL A 77 -8.30 -11.68 -13.25
N GLY A 78 -8.57 -11.71 -11.94
CA GLY A 78 -8.30 -12.87 -11.08
C GLY A 78 -6.84 -13.01 -10.64
N PHE A 79 -5.97 -12.05 -10.99
CA PHE A 79 -4.57 -12.08 -10.55
C PHE A 79 -4.46 -11.86 -9.03
N TRP A 80 -5.16 -10.86 -8.49
CA TRP A 80 -5.07 -10.50 -7.08
C TRP A 80 -6.11 -11.21 -6.21
N ASP A 81 -5.62 -11.94 -5.20
CA ASP A 81 -6.46 -12.66 -4.26
C ASP A 81 -6.00 -12.50 -2.80
N TYR A 82 -6.96 -12.69 -1.88
CA TYR A 82 -6.74 -12.56 -0.44
C TYR A 82 -5.71 -13.57 0.10
N GLN A 83 -5.67 -14.79 -0.44
CA GLN A 83 -4.75 -15.83 0.04
C GLN A 83 -3.31 -15.45 -0.31
N SER A 84 -3.05 -14.92 -1.50
CA SER A 84 -1.75 -14.37 -1.88
C SER A 84 -1.34 -13.21 -0.96
N PHE A 85 -2.26 -12.28 -0.66
CA PHE A 85 -1.98 -11.18 0.27
C PHE A 85 -1.60 -11.67 1.68
N ILE A 86 -2.38 -12.58 2.26
CA ILE A 86 -2.11 -13.12 3.61
C ILE A 86 -0.81 -13.94 3.63
N THR A 87 -0.56 -14.72 2.58
CA THR A 87 0.66 -15.52 2.46
C THR A 87 1.88 -14.61 2.38
N ALA A 88 1.84 -13.59 1.52
CA ALA A 88 2.91 -12.58 1.43
C ALA A 88 3.13 -11.85 2.76
N SER A 89 2.05 -11.44 3.42
CA SER A 89 2.12 -10.71 4.69
C SER A 89 2.67 -11.56 5.84
N ALA A 90 2.55 -12.89 5.79
CA ALA A 90 3.05 -13.80 6.82
C ALA A 90 4.55 -13.65 7.07
N ASP A 91 5.33 -13.31 6.04
CA ASP A 91 6.78 -13.13 6.15
C ASP A 91 7.15 -11.83 6.91
N TYR A 92 6.28 -10.81 6.85
CA TYR A 92 6.53 -9.48 7.41
C TYR A 92 5.84 -9.25 8.76
N GLN A 93 4.82 -10.04 9.09
CA GLN A 93 4.12 -10.01 10.37
C GLN A 93 5.04 -10.23 11.60
N PRO A 94 6.07 -11.10 11.58
CA PRO A 94 7.05 -11.21 12.67
C PRO A 94 7.82 -9.91 12.92
N TYR A 95 7.97 -9.08 11.89
CA TYR A 95 8.66 -7.79 11.96
C TYR A 95 7.73 -6.63 12.36
N GLY A 96 6.43 -6.88 12.45
CA GLY A 96 5.45 -5.92 12.98
C GLY A 96 4.35 -5.51 12.01
N PHE A 97 4.44 -5.89 10.74
CA PHE A 97 3.45 -5.50 9.74
C PHE A 97 2.04 -5.98 10.12
N GLY A 98 1.15 -5.05 10.47
CA GLY A 98 -0.22 -5.34 10.89
C GLY A 98 -0.34 -6.03 12.26
N THR A 99 0.76 -6.25 12.99
CA THR A 99 0.77 -6.98 14.26
C THR A 99 1.33 -6.17 15.43
N THR A 100 1.83 -4.95 15.18
CA THR A 100 2.47 -4.14 16.22
C THR A 100 1.45 -3.52 17.17
N TYR A 101 1.80 -3.52 18.46
CA TYR A 101 1.08 -2.86 19.57
C TYR A 101 -0.28 -3.49 19.90
N ARG A 102 -1.36 -2.89 19.40
CA ARG A 102 -2.77 -3.18 19.69
C ARG A 102 -3.51 -3.36 18.37
N LYS A 103 -4.57 -4.18 18.38
CA LYS A 103 -5.41 -4.48 17.21
C LYS A 103 -5.77 -3.23 16.37
N LEU A 104 -6.10 -2.11 17.02
CA LEU A 104 -6.48 -0.88 16.31
C LEU A 104 -5.33 -0.28 15.47
N LEU A 105 -4.08 -0.33 15.96
CA LEU A 105 -2.96 0.25 15.24
C LEU A 105 -2.55 -0.63 14.05
N GLY A 106 -2.52 -1.96 14.23
CA GLY A 106 -2.32 -2.90 13.12
C GLY A 106 -3.44 -2.81 12.05
N MET A 107 -4.69 -2.52 12.46
CA MET A 107 -5.77 -2.21 11.53
C MET A 107 -5.52 -0.92 10.74
N LYS A 108 -5.01 0.13 11.40
CA LYS A 108 -4.68 1.41 10.73
C LYS A 108 -3.50 1.27 9.77
N GLU A 109 -2.45 0.57 10.18
CA GLU A 109 -1.29 0.26 9.34
C GLU A 109 -1.72 -0.51 8.08
N LEU A 110 -2.52 -1.58 8.27
CA LEU A 110 -3.05 -2.35 7.16
C LEU A 110 -3.92 -1.50 6.23
N ALA A 111 -4.80 -0.66 6.77
CA ALA A 111 -5.64 0.22 5.97
C ALA A 111 -4.81 1.23 5.16
N ALA A 112 -3.78 1.82 5.75
CA ALA A 112 -2.88 2.74 5.08
C ALA A 112 -2.09 2.06 3.95
N PHE A 113 -1.56 0.87 4.22
CA PHE A 113 -0.87 0.05 3.21
C PHE A 113 -1.80 -0.28 2.03
N LEU A 114 -2.99 -0.81 2.31
CA LEU A 114 -3.95 -1.19 1.27
C LEU A 114 -4.44 0.03 0.47
N ALA A 115 -4.59 1.20 1.10
CA ALA A 115 -4.92 2.44 0.40
C ALA A 115 -3.81 2.91 -0.54
N HIS A 116 -2.54 2.76 -0.13
CA HIS A 116 -1.39 3.08 -0.98
C HIS A 116 -1.35 2.14 -2.19
N VAL A 117 -1.46 0.83 -1.94
CA VAL A 117 -1.55 -0.20 -2.99
C VAL A 117 -2.68 0.12 -3.96
N ALA A 118 -3.89 0.40 -3.45
CA ALA A 118 -5.06 0.74 -4.25
C ALA A 118 -4.79 1.93 -5.18
N THR A 119 -4.13 2.97 -4.66
CA THR A 119 -3.81 4.19 -5.42
C THR A 119 -2.81 3.92 -6.53
N LYS A 120 -1.73 3.16 -6.24
CA LYS A 120 -0.67 2.86 -7.20
C LYS A 120 -1.11 1.90 -8.32
N THR A 121 -2.13 1.10 -8.06
CA THR A 121 -2.66 0.08 -8.98
C THR A 121 -4.08 0.37 -9.45
N SER A 122 -4.52 1.63 -9.33
CA SER A 122 -5.91 2.03 -9.59
C SER A 122 -6.31 1.87 -11.06
N CYS A 123 -7.56 1.47 -11.32
CA CYS A 123 -8.10 1.46 -12.70
C CYS A 123 -8.33 2.89 -13.25
N GLY A 124 -8.19 3.92 -12.42
CA GLY A 124 -8.55 5.31 -12.73
C GLY A 124 -10.06 5.51 -12.91
N SER A 125 -10.45 6.61 -13.55
CA SER A 125 -11.87 6.96 -13.82
C SER A 125 -12.54 6.12 -14.92
N LYS A 126 -11.91 5.04 -15.39
CA LYS A 126 -12.45 4.18 -16.44
C LYS A 126 -13.61 3.30 -15.97
N VAL A 127 -13.75 3.12 -14.66
CA VAL A 127 -14.90 2.45 -14.04
C VAL A 127 -15.99 3.50 -13.84
N ALA A 128 -16.91 3.61 -14.80
CA ALA A 128 -17.97 4.61 -14.80
C ALA A 128 -19.05 4.34 -13.73
N THR A 129 -18.94 3.24 -12.98
CA THR A 129 -19.97 2.83 -12.03
C THR A 129 -19.40 2.42 -10.68
N LYS A 130 -19.79 3.19 -9.65
CA LYS A 130 -19.72 2.94 -8.20
C LYS A 130 -18.36 3.07 -7.50
N GLU A 131 -18.34 4.02 -6.57
CA GLU A 131 -17.31 4.35 -5.59
C GLU A 131 -15.86 4.46 -6.11
N PRO A 132 -15.33 5.70 -6.25
CA PRO A 132 -13.92 5.93 -6.59
C PRO A 132 -12.90 5.19 -5.70
N LEU A 133 -13.30 4.86 -4.47
CA LEU A 133 -12.48 4.17 -3.47
C LEU A 133 -12.40 2.66 -3.65
N ALA A 134 -13.25 2.04 -4.49
CA ALA A 134 -13.26 0.60 -4.75
C ALA A 134 -12.42 0.17 -5.96
N CYS A 135 -11.61 1.10 -6.48
CA CYS A 135 -10.91 1.01 -7.77
C CYS A 135 -9.40 0.87 -7.58
N GLY A 136 -8.96 -0.22 -6.94
CA GLY A 136 -7.56 -0.57 -6.71
C GLY A 136 -7.25 -2.02 -7.09
N LEU A 137 -5.98 -2.36 -7.23
CA LEU A 137 -5.49 -3.67 -7.69
C LEU A 137 -6.00 -4.06 -9.08
N CYS A 138 -6.14 -3.10 -9.98
CA CYS A 138 -6.60 -3.36 -11.34
C CYS A 138 -5.45 -3.81 -12.24
N TYR A 139 -4.30 -3.16 -12.09
CA TYR A 139 -3.11 -3.44 -12.87
C TYR A 139 -2.06 -4.13 -12.01
N ASN A 140 -1.32 -5.08 -12.59
CA ASN A 140 -0.14 -5.66 -11.94
C ASN A 140 1.19 -5.14 -12.50
N LYS A 141 1.10 -4.30 -13.54
CA LYS A 141 2.21 -3.60 -14.17
C LYS A 141 1.82 -2.22 -14.68
N GLU A 142 2.82 -1.39 -14.93
CA GLU A 142 2.66 -0.09 -15.57
C GLU A 142 2.11 -0.24 -17.00
N MET A 143 1.13 0.58 -17.34
CA MET A 143 0.52 0.65 -18.66
C MET A 143 1.26 1.65 -19.54
N ASN A 144 1.56 1.26 -20.79
CA ASN A 144 2.16 2.12 -21.83
C ASN A 144 3.52 2.75 -21.46
N SER A 145 4.49 1.96 -20.99
CA SER A 145 5.85 2.50 -20.77
C SER A 145 6.62 2.64 -22.10
N SER A 146 7.03 3.86 -22.42
CA SER A 146 8.00 4.13 -23.50
C SER A 146 9.46 3.99 -23.03
N SER A 147 9.66 3.80 -21.72
CA SER A 147 10.96 3.67 -21.06
C SER A 147 11.22 2.22 -20.63
N TYR A 148 12.47 1.79 -20.76
CA TYR A 148 12.96 0.51 -20.25
C TYR A 148 13.38 0.56 -18.78
N TYR A 149 13.44 1.75 -18.18
CA TYR A 149 13.86 1.96 -16.77
C TYR A 149 15.17 1.25 -16.44
N CYS A 150 16.15 1.38 -17.32
CA CYS A 150 17.50 0.87 -17.10
C CYS A 150 18.41 2.04 -16.72
N ASP A 151 18.99 1.99 -15.52
CA ASP A 151 20.04 2.90 -15.10
C ASP A 151 21.41 2.23 -15.25
N GLU A 152 22.18 2.73 -16.21
CA GLU A 152 23.53 2.25 -16.52
C GLU A 152 24.56 2.58 -15.40
N GLN A 153 24.25 3.51 -14.49
CA GLN A 153 25.12 3.80 -13.33
C GLN A 153 25.29 2.58 -12.42
N TYR A 154 24.25 1.73 -12.34
CA TYR A 154 24.23 0.54 -11.51
C TYR A 154 24.69 -0.73 -12.24
N LYS A 155 25.18 -0.63 -13.48
CA LYS A 155 25.51 -1.78 -14.34
C LYS A 155 26.52 -2.76 -13.72
N SER A 156 27.44 -2.28 -12.88
CA SER A 156 28.44 -3.13 -12.22
C SER A 156 27.82 -4.12 -11.23
N THR A 157 26.71 -3.74 -10.59
CA THR A 157 26.03 -4.56 -9.58
C THR A 157 24.74 -5.18 -10.13
N TYR A 158 23.97 -4.41 -10.88
CA TYR A 158 22.67 -4.76 -11.44
C TYR A 158 22.64 -4.46 -12.95
N PRO A 159 23.34 -5.26 -13.78
CA PRO A 159 23.37 -5.05 -15.22
C PRO A 159 21.98 -5.20 -15.81
N CYS A 160 21.62 -4.27 -16.70
CA CYS A 160 20.37 -4.37 -17.45
C CYS A 160 20.42 -5.55 -18.42
N THR A 161 19.42 -6.42 -18.31
CA THR A 161 19.33 -7.62 -19.13
C THR A 161 18.78 -7.26 -20.52
N PRO A 162 19.43 -7.69 -21.62
CA PRO A 162 18.92 -7.42 -22.96
C PRO A 162 17.48 -7.91 -23.16
N GLY A 163 16.61 -7.04 -23.68
CA GLY A 163 15.20 -7.36 -23.91
C GLY A 163 14.32 -7.30 -22.66
N VAL A 164 14.87 -6.99 -21.49
CA VAL A 164 14.12 -6.81 -20.25
C VAL A 164 13.87 -5.33 -20.00
N ALA A 165 12.63 -5.00 -19.61
CA ALA A 165 12.23 -3.66 -19.18
C ALA A 165 11.82 -3.66 -17.71
N TYR A 166 12.28 -2.66 -16.96
CA TYR A 166 12.09 -2.53 -15.51
C TYR A 166 11.02 -1.50 -15.14
N TYR A 167 9.96 -1.40 -15.94
CA TYR A 167 8.78 -0.60 -15.62
C TYR A 167 8.05 -1.13 -14.38
N GLY A 168 7.15 -0.33 -13.81
CA GLY A 168 6.47 -0.63 -12.55
C GLY A 168 5.78 -2.00 -12.56
N ARG A 169 6.03 -2.87 -11.57
CA ARG A 169 5.29 -4.14 -11.36
C ARG A 169 5.05 -4.42 -9.88
N GLY A 170 3.97 -5.12 -9.57
CA GLY A 170 3.60 -5.49 -8.21
C GLY A 170 2.55 -4.58 -7.59
N ALA A 171 2.15 -4.87 -6.34
CA ALA A 171 1.09 -4.13 -5.65
C ALA A 171 1.53 -2.73 -5.19
N LEU A 172 2.84 -2.56 -4.97
CA LEU A 172 3.58 -1.31 -4.90
C LEU A 172 4.60 -1.42 -6.04
N PRO A 173 4.37 -0.70 -7.16
CA PRO A 173 5.17 -0.91 -8.36
C PRO A 173 6.65 -0.62 -8.12
N ILE A 174 7.50 -1.63 -8.31
CA ILE A 174 8.96 -1.46 -8.30
C ILE A 174 9.46 -1.05 -9.68
N TYR A 175 10.37 -0.08 -9.73
CA TYR A 175 10.96 0.47 -10.95
C TYR A 175 12.47 0.35 -10.91
N TRP A 176 13.12 0.33 -12.07
CA TRP A 176 14.57 0.34 -12.24
C TRP A 176 15.31 -0.96 -11.92
N ASN A 177 16.30 -1.28 -12.76
CA ASN A 177 17.15 -2.48 -12.65
C ASN A 177 17.70 -2.73 -11.24
N TYR A 178 18.13 -1.69 -10.52
CA TYR A 178 18.71 -1.86 -9.19
C TYR A 178 17.68 -2.30 -8.14
N ASN A 179 16.45 -1.77 -8.16
CA ASN A 179 15.40 -2.22 -7.23
C ASN A 179 14.94 -3.64 -7.56
N TYR A 180 14.85 -4.00 -8.85
CA TYR A 180 14.59 -5.38 -9.25
C TYR A 180 15.70 -6.33 -8.78
N GLY A 181 16.96 -5.89 -8.83
CA GLY A 181 18.10 -6.63 -8.31
C GLY A 181 18.03 -6.84 -6.79
N GLU A 182 17.80 -5.78 -6.03
CA GLU A 182 17.65 -5.86 -4.57
C GLU A 182 16.43 -6.69 -4.15
N ALA A 183 15.29 -6.49 -4.82
CA ALA A 183 14.09 -7.26 -4.58
C ALA A 183 14.30 -8.75 -4.89
N GLY A 184 14.96 -9.07 -6.00
CA GLY A 184 15.31 -10.43 -6.36
C GLY A 184 16.21 -11.10 -5.32
N ARG A 185 17.19 -10.35 -4.80
CA ARG A 185 18.09 -10.80 -3.73
C ARG A 185 17.34 -11.10 -2.43
N ALA A 186 16.46 -10.19 -2.00
CA ALA A 186 15.69 -10.35 -0.77
C ALA A 186 14.68 -11.50 -0.85
N LEU A 187 13.98 -11.62 -1.99
CA LEU A 187 12.99 -12.68 -2.24
C LEU A 187 13.60 -14.00 -2.72
N LYS A 188 14.92 -14.02 -2.98
CA LYS A 188 15.67 -15.17 -3.52
C LYS A 188 15.10 -15.68 -4.85
N VAL A 189 14.69 -14.77 -5.71
CA VAL A 189 14.17 -15.03 -7.05
C VAL A 189 14.85 -14.13 -8.09
N ASP A 190 14.95 -14.58 -9.34
CA ASP A 190 15.64 -13.83 -10.38
C ASP A 190 14.77 -12.74 -11.02
N LEU A 191 14.53 -11.67 -10.27
CA LEU A 191 13.75 -10.52 -10.74
C LEU A 191 14.53 -9.64 -11.73
N LEU A 192 15.87 -9.71 -11.76
CA LEU A 192 16.67 -8.88 -12.67
C LEU A 192 16.59 -9.38 -14.12
N ASN A 193 16.63 -10.71 -14.33
CA ASN A 193 16.55 -11.28 -15.68
C ASN A 193 15.14 -11.72 -16.08
N HIS A 194 14.27 -12.03 -15.10
CA HIS A 194 12.92 -12.58 -15.36
C HIS A 194 11.77 -11.85 -14.65
N PRO A 195 11.72 -10.51 -14.64
CA PRO A 195 10.71 -9.77 -13.88
C PRO A 195 9.28 -10.10 -14.32
N GLU A 196 9.05 -10.20 -15.63
CA GLU A 196 7.71 -10.42 -16.19
C GLU A 196 7.16 -11.82 -15.87
N ASN A 197 8.00 -12.85 -15.95
CA ASN A 197 7.58 -14.22 -15.68
C ASN A 197 7.28 -14.48 -14.21
N ILE A 198 7.78 -13.62 -13.31
CA ILE A 198 7.65 -13.79 -11.88
C ILE A 198 6.52 -12.90 -11.36
N LEU A 199 6.64 -11.58 -11.51
CA LEU A 199 5.71 -10.64 -10.88
C LEU A 199 4.36 -10.55 -11.59
N ASN A 200 4.27 -10.87 -12.88
CA ASN A 200 2.98 -10.85 -13.59
C ASN A 200 2.22 -12.18 -13.49
N LYS A 201 2.83 -13.22 -12.88
CA LYS A 201 2.25 -14.58 -12.79
C LYS A 201 2.09 -15.08 -11.36
N ASN A 202 2.72 -14.43 -10.38
CA ASN A 202 2.66 -14.83 -8.98
C ASN A 202 2.27 -13.64 -8.09
N ALA A 203 1.01 -13.57 -7.72
CA ALA A 203 0.48 -12.50 -6.87
C ALA A 203 1.10 -12.47 -5.47
N THR A 204 1.53 -13.62 -4.92
CA THR A 204 2.23 -13.65 -3.64
C THR A 204 3.56 -12.90 -3.74
N LEU A 205 4.37 -13.19 -4.76
CA LEU A 205 5.64 -12.47 -4.99
C LEU A 205 5.40 -10.99 -5.32
N ALA A 206 4.34 -10.68 -6.06
CA ALA A 206 3.94 -9.31 -6.39
C ALA A 206 3.50 -8.48 -5.15
N PHE A 207 2.98 -9.14 -4.10
CA PHE A 207 2.74 -8.51 -2.80
C PHE A 207 4.01 -8.46 -1.94
N GLN A 208 4.88 -9.48 -1.99
CA GLN A 208 6.11 -9.51 -1.21
C GLN A 208 7.11 -8.44 -1.68
N SER A 209 7.19 -8.17 -2.99
CA SER A 209 8.10 -7.14 -3.53
C SER A 209 7.80 -5.74 -2.99
N CYS A 210 6.58 -5.49 -2.52
CA CYS A 210 6.14 -4.22 -1.93
C CYS A 210 6.81 -3.88 -0.61
N ASN A 211 7.05 -4.89 0.22
CA ASN A 211 7.47 -4.68 1.60
C ASN A 211 8.96 -4.34 1.74
N LEU A 212 9.69 -4.29 0.62
CA LEU A 212 11.09 -3.88 0.55
C LEU A 212 11.24 -2.35 0.36
N GLU A 213 10.20 -1.67 -0.13
CA GLU A 213 10.17 -0.21 -0.25
C GLU A 213 9.90 0.47 1.11
N VAL A 214 9.23 -0.24 2.03
CA VAL A 214 8.91 0.26 3.37
C VAL A 214 10.16 0.37 4.24
N ASP A 215 11.12 -0.55 4.10
CA ASP A 215 12.37 -0.51 4.88
C ASP A 215 13.23 0.71 4.50
N ASP A 216 13.26 1.11 3.22
CA ASP A 216 14.02 2.29 2.75
C ASP A 216 13.40 3.62 3.23
N SER A 217 12.06 3.71 3.25
CA SER A 217 11.35 4.88 3.79
C SER A 217 11.56 5.09 5.30
N SER A 218 11.95 4.03 6.02
CA SER A 218 12.26 4.10 7.45
C SER A 218 13.68 4.62 7.72
N GLU A 219 14.59 4.50 6.75
CA GLU A 219 15.92 5.12 6.83
C GLU A 219 15.86 6.62 6.50
N GLU A 220 15.05 7.07 5.53
CA GLU A 220 14.87 8.50 5.25
C GLU A 220 14.17 9.27 6.41
N ALA A 221 13.31 8.62 7.19
CA ALA A 221 12.71 9.22 8.37
C ALA A 221 13.73 9.47 9.50
N SER A 222 14.88 8.80 9.48
CA SER A 222 15.94 8.95 10.49
C SER A 222 16.88 10.14 10.21
N THR A 223 17.03 10.54 8.94
CA THR A 223 17.88 11.65 8.50
C THR A 223 17.21 13.03 8.62
N PHE A 224 15.90 13.09 8.84
CA PHE A 224 15.19 14.35 9.11
C PHE A 224 15.17 14.74 10.61
N SER A 225 15.82 13.95 11.47
CA SER A 225 15.85 14.14 12.93
C SER A 225 17.19 14.66 13.49
N THR A 226 18.11 15.15 12.66
CA THR A 226 19.38 15.78 13.11
C THR A 226 19.53 17.19 12.61
#